data_AF-A0A519SYE5-F1
#
_entry.id   AF-A0A519SYE5-F1
#
_cell.length_a   1.000
_cell.length_b   1.000
_cell.length_c   1.000
_cell.angle_alpha   90.00
_cell.angle_beta   90.00
_cell.angle_gamma   90.00
#
_symmetry.space_group_name_H-M   'P 1'
#
loop_
_entity.id
_entity.type
_entity.pdbx_description
1 polymer ?
#
loop_
_entity_poly.entity_id
_entity_poly.type
_entity_poly.pdbx_seq_one_letter_code
_entity_poly.pdbx_strand_id
1 'polypeptide(L)'
;MQEPSRYHLQALTESRLLAVPYAEVMALLDESQALERAFRKLTEHLLAGIIARHLELRTLPIAERLRVFAQRSPHLFQLVPHKYLASYLHISPTNFSKLYNAGSW
;
A
#
# COMPACT_ATOMS: atom_id res chain seq x y z
N MET A 1 11.86 17.57 4.26
CA MET A 1 13.23 17.51 3.70
C MET A 1 13.16 16.76 2.37
N GLN A 2 13.89 17.22 1.37
CA GLN A 2 13.98 16.56 0.07
C GLN A 2 15.22 15.67 0.06
N GLU A 3 15.02 14.36 0.12
CA GLU A 3 16.09 13.35 0.13
C GLU A 3 15.86 12.33 -1.00
N PRO A 4 16.91 11.67 -1.52
CA PRO A 4 16.75 10.58 -2.47
C PRO A 4 15.84 9.47 -1.92
N SER A 5 14.95 8.94 -2.76
CA SER A 5 14.10 7.82 -2.37
C SER A 5 14.96 6.59 -2.02
N ARG A 6 14.62 5.93 -0.90
CA ARG A 6 15.20 4.63 -0.52
C ARG A 6 14.61 3.46 -1.30
N TYR A 7 13.56 3.70 -2.06
CA TYR A 7 12.79 2.69 -2.77
C TYR A 7 12.69 3.00 -4.26
N HIS A 8 12.61 1.95 -5.06
CA HIS A 8 12.27 2.02 -6.47
C HIS A 8 10.80 1.68 -6.65
N LEU A 9 10.13 2.39 -7.56
CA LEU A 9 8.75 2.11 -7.94
C LEU A 9 8.76 1.46 -9.31
N GLN A 10 8.07 0.32 -9.42
CA GLN A 10 7.89 -0.39 -10.68
C GLN A 10 6.39 -0.61 -10.91
N ALA A 11 5.92 -0.22 -12.08
CA ALA A 11 4.57 -0.55 -12.51
C ALA A 11 4.47 -2.06 -12.79
N LEU A 12 3.49 -2.73 -12.17
CA LEU A 12 3.22 -4.16 -12.39
C LEU A 12 2.31 -4.42 -13.59
N THR A 13 1.67 -3.38 -14.10
CA THR A 13 0.77 -3.36 -15.24
C THR A 13 1.07 -2.13 -16.10
N GLU A 14 0.58 -2.09 -17.34
CA GLU A 14 0.68 -0.89 -18.16
C GLU A 14 0.03 0.30 -17.44
N SER A 15 0.82 1.37 -17.26
CA SER A 15 0.46 2.50 -16.41
C SER A 15 0.90 3.81 -17.05
N ARG A 16 0.13 4.87 -16.82
CA ARG A 16 0.50 6.25 -17.12
C ARG A 16 0.46 7.04 -15.81
N LEU A 17 1.50 7.82 -15.54
CA LEU A 17 1.63 8.56 -14.28
C LEU A 17 1.76 10.05 -14.55
N LEU A 18 1.20 10.84 -13.65
CA LEU A 18 1.47 12.27 -13.54
C LEU A 18 2.59 12.45 -12.52
N ALA A 19 3.53 13.34 -12.83
CA ALA A 19 4.63 13.71 -11.95
C ALA A 19 4.68 15.23 -11.82
N VAL A 20 5.03 15.70 -10.63
CA VAL A 20 5.19 17.11 -10.32
C VAL A 20 6.49 17.29 -9.51
N PRO A 21 7.31 18.31 -9.81
CA PRO A 21 8.51 18.58 -9.03
C PRO A 21 8.20 18.90 -7.57
N TYR A 22 9.05 18.45 -6.66
CA TYR A 22 8.90 18.70 -5.23
C TYR A 22 8.72 20.19 -4.90
N ALA A 23 9.54 21.05 -5.51
CA ALA A 23 9.51 22.49 -5.28
C ALA A 23 8.15 23.12 -5.67
N GLU A 24 7.55 22.67 -6.77
CA GLU A 24 6.23 23.16 -7.22
C GLU A 24 5.12 22.74 -6.25
N VAL A 25 5.17 21.50 -5.74
CA VAL A 25 4.21 21.06 -4.72
C VAL A 25 4.34 21.92 -3.46
N MET A 26 5.56 22.18 -2.99
CA MET A 26 5.77 22.97 -1.78
C MET A 26 5.25 24.41 -1.95
N ALA A 27 5.56 25.06 -3.08
CA ALA A 27 5.06 26.40 -3.38
C ALA A 27 3.51 26.45 -3.37
N LEU A 28 2.85 25.46 -3.99
CA LEU A 28 1.38 25.38 -4.00
C LEU A 28 0.78 25.22 -2.60
N LEU A 29 1.46 24.51 -1.70
CA LEU A 29 1.01 24.35 -0.31
C LEU A 29 1.18 25.65 0.49
N ASP A 30 2.27 26.38 0.27
CA ASP A 30 2.53 27.67 0.93
C ASP A 30 1.54 28.76 0.48
N GLU A 31 1.09 28.71 -0.77
CA GLU A 31 0.16 29.69 -1.36
C GLU A 31 -1.32 29.41 -1.04
N SER A 32 -1.69 28.20 -0.61
CA SER A 32 -3.08 27.80 -0.44
C SER A 32 -3.35 26.96 0.81
N GLN A 33 -3.96 27.59 1.81
CA GLN A 33 -4.42 26.91 3.03
C GLN A 33 -5.42 25.77 2.75
N ALA A 34 -6.22 25.89 1.68
CA ALA A 34 -7.15 24.84 1.29
C ALA A 34 -6.41 23.59 0.80
N LEU A 35 -5.37 23.76 -0.02
CA LEU A 35 -4.51 22.67 -0.48
C LEU A 35 -3.71 22.08 0.68
N GLU A 36 -3.16 22.91 1.56
CA GLU A 36 -2.47 22.47 2.77
C GLU A 36 -3.39 21.58 3.64
N ARG A 37 -4.63 22.02 3.87
CA ARG A 37 -5.61 21.22 4.63
C ARG A 37 -5.96 19.91 3.93
N ALA A 38 -6.05 19.91 2.60
CA ALA A 38 -6.31 18.69 1.83
C ALA A 38 -5.13 17.71 1.94
N PHE A 39 -3.90 18.19 1.77
CA PHE A 39 -2.68 17.38 1.91
C PHE A 39 -2.50 16.84 3.33
N ARG A 40 -2.80 17.63 4.36
CA ARG A 40 -2.77 17.18 5.75
C ARG A 40 -3.75 16.04 5.97
N LYS A 41 -5.01 16.20 5.56
CA LYS A 41 -6.03 15.13 5.68
C LYS A 41 -5.64 13.88 4.89
N LEU A 42 -5.12 14.03 3.68
CA LEU A 42 -4.64 12.90 2.87
C LEU A 42 -3.52 12.15 3.59
N THR A 43 -2.56 12.87 4.15
CA THR A 43 -1.43 12.32 4.91
C THR A 43 -1.91 11.61 6.18
N GLU A 44 -2.85 12.19 6.91
CA GLU A 44 -3.47 11.57 8.11
C GLU A 44 -4.13 10.23 7.76
N HIS A 45 -4.92 10.18 6.68
CA HIS A 45 -5.56 8.94 6.24
C HIS A 45 -4.55 7.88 5.81
N LEU A 46 -3.52 8.29 5.04
CA LEU A 46 -2.45 7.39 4.62
C LEU A 46 -1.71 6.81 5.83
N LEU A 47 -1.36 7.65 6.81
CA LEU A 47 -0.66 7.25 8.01
C LEU A 47 -1.50 6.30 8.86
N ALA A 48 -2.79 6.58 9.05
CA ALA A 48 -3.70 5.69 9.75
C ALA A 48 -3.77 4.31 9.09
N GLY A 49 -3.85 4.26 7.75
CA GLY A 49 -3.81 3.02 6.98
C GLY A 49 -2.49 2.25 7.13
N ILE A 50 -1.35 2.95 7.14
CA ILE A 50 -0.03 2.34 7.36
C ILE A 50 0.08 1.73 8.76
N ILE A 51 -0.42 2.43 9.79
CA ILE A 51 -0.41 1.98 11.18
C ILE A 51 -1.33 0.76 11.35
N ALA A 52 -2.56 0.82 10.83
CA ALA A 52 -3.50 -0.29 10.88
C ALA A 52 -2.91 -1.55 10.23
N ARG A 53 -2.31 -1.42 9.04
CA ARG A 53 -1.62 -2.53 8.37
C ARG A 53 -0.43 -3.05 9.18
N HIS A 54 0.36 -2.17 9.80
CA HIS A 54 1.47 -2.61 10.65
C HIS A 54 0.98 -3.41 11.85
N LEU A 55 -0.14 -3.01 12.44
CA LEU A 55 -0.77 -3.75 13.53
C LEU A 55 -1.26 -5.11 13.03
N GLU A 56 -2.03 -5.15 11.93
CA GLU A 56 -2.49 -6.38 11.27
C GLU A 56 -1.33 -7.37 11.04
N LEU A 57 -0.23 -6.90 10.46
CA LEU A 57 0.93 -7.74 10.14
C LEU A 57 1.62 -8.32 11.39
N ARG A 58 1.53 -7.64 12.53
CA ARG A 58 2.17 -8.03 13.80
C ARG A 58 1.27 -8.88 14.70
N THR A 59 -0.04 -8.64 14.69
CA THR A 59 -0.95 -9.24 15.68
C THR A 59 -1.81 -10.35 15.11
N LEU A 60 -2.10 -10.34 13.80
CA LEU A 60 -2.98 -11.33 13.21
C LEU A 60 -2.22 -12.62 12.81
N PRO A 61 -2.84 -13.80 13.01
CA PRO A 61 -2.36 -15.04 12.43
C PRO A 61 -2.27 -14.98 10.89
N ILE A 62 -1.45 -15.83 10.30
CA ILE A 62 -1.17 -15.83 8.84
C ILE A 62 -2.44 -15.92 8.00
N ALA A 63 -3.36 -16.84 8.33
CA ALA A 63 -4.62 -17.02 7.60
C ALA A 63 -5.52 -15.79 7.69
N GLU A 64 -5.57 -15.17 8.87
CA GLU A 64 -6.39 -13.99 9.13
C GLU A 64 -5.88 -12.75 8.38
N ARG A 65 -4.56 -12.57 8.27
CA ARG A 65 -3.96 -11.51 7.44
C ARG A 65 -4.40 -11.62 5.99
N LEU A 66 -4.38 -12.85 5.46
CA LEU A 66 -4.78 -13.13 4.09
C LEU A 66 -6.28 -12.85 3.88
N ARG A 67 -7.12 -13.25 4.84
CA ARG A 67 -8.56 -12.98 4.84
C ARG A 67 -8.90 -11.49 4.85
N VAL A 68 -8.34 -10.73 5.79
CA VAL A 68 -8.56 -9.27 5.88
C VAL A 68 -8.12 -8.57 4.59
N PHE A 69 -6.96 -8.98 4.03
CA PHE A 69 -6.50 -8.46 2.75
C PHE A 69 -7.47 -8.77 1.61
N ALA A 70 -7.99 -10.00 1.54
CA ALA A 70 -8.92 -10.40 0.49
C ALA A 70 -10.25 -9.66 0.54
N GLN A 71 -10.76 -9.37 1.74
CA GLN A 71 -11.97 -8.57 1.92
C GLN A 71 -11.75 -7.11 1.50
N ARG A 72 -10.58 -6.54 1.83
CA ARG A 72 -10.26 -5.14 1.52
C ARG A 72 -9.90 -4.91 0.06
N SER A 73 -9.26 -5.86 -0.60
CA SER A 73 -8.67 -5.65 -1.93
C SER A 73 -8.73 -6.90 -2.82
N PRO A 74 -9.93 -7.45 -3.08
CA PRO A 74 -10.07 -8.70 -3.85
C PRO A 74 -9.55 -8.59 -5.29
N HIS A 75 -9.64 -7.40 -5.89
CA HIS A 75 -9.17 -7.14 -7.25
C HIS A 75 -7.64 -7.33 -7.41
N LEU A 76 -6.86 -7.21 -6.33
CA LEU A 76 -5.40 -7.32 -6.41
C LEU A 76 -4.91 -8.75 -6.71
N PHE A 77 -5.70 -9.79 -6.43
CA PHE A 77 -5.32 -11.16 -6.81
C PHE A 77 -5.25 -11.37 -8.33
N GLN A 78 -5.94 -10.53 -9.11
CA GLN A 78 -5.92 -10.60 -10.57
C GLN A 78 -4.80 -9.74 -11.18
N LEU A 79 -4.39 -8.68 -10.47
CA LEU A 79 -3.44 -7.68 -10.98
C LEU A 79 -2.01 -7.89 -10.48
N VAL A 80 -1.85 -8.50 -9.31
CA VAL A 80 -0.56 -8.61 -8.62
C VAL A 80 -0.12 -10.07 -8.57
N PRO A 81 1.06 -10.42 -9.11
CA PRO A 81 1.62 -11.75 -8.95
C PRO A 81 1.65 -12.20 -7.49
N HIS A 82 1.19 -13.42 -7.23
CA HIS A 82 1.04 -13.96 -5.86
C HIS A 82 2.32 -13.88 -5.01
N LYS A 83 3.51 -13.95 -5.63
CA LYS A 83 4.79 -13.76 -4.93
C LYS A 83 4.90 -12.40 -4.23
N TYR A 84 4.37 -11.33 -4.84
CA TYR A 84 4.40 -9.99 -4.28
C TYR A 84 3.33 -9.83 -3.20
N LEU A 85 2.16 -10.47 -3.36
CA LEU A 85 1.13 -10.51 -2.32
C LEU A 85 1.62 -11.28 -1.08
N ALA A 86 2.27 -12.43 -1.28
CA ALA A 86 2.88 -13.20 -0.20
C ALA A 86 3.94 -12.37 0.56
N SER A 87 4.83 -11.70 -0.16
CA SER A 87 5.81 -10.78 0.43
C SER A 87 5.15 -9.63 1.18
N TYR A 88 4.13 -8.98 0.59
CA TYR A 88 3.38 -7.87 1.20
C TYR A 88 2.70 -8.26 2.52
N LEU A 89 2.20 -9.49 2.60
CA LEU A 89 1.52 -10.03 3.79
C LEU A 89 2.45 -10.74 4.79
N HIS A 90 3.76 -10.73 4.54
CA HIS A 90 4.76 -11.47 5.33
C HIS A 90 4.44 -12.97 5.45
N ILE A 91 4.05 -13.59 4.33
CA ILE A 91 3.74 -15.03 4.20
C ILE A 91 4.76 -15.66 3.25
N SER A 92 5.30 -16.82 3.58
CA SER A 92 6.14 -17.55 2.62
C SER A 92 5.32 -17.93 1.38
N PRO A 93 5.89 -17.91 0.16
CA PRO A 93 5.15 -18.27 -1.06
C PRO A 93 4.45 -19.63 -0.98
N THR A 94 5.09 -20.62 -0.34
CA THR A 94 4.53 -21.95 -0.11
C THR A 94 3.30 -21.92 0.79
N ASN A 95 3.36 -21.21 1.92
CA ASN A 95 2.23 -21.10 2.84
C ASN A 95 1.09 -20.27 2.26
N PHE A 96 1.42 -19.20 1.53
CA PHE A 96 0.44 -18.39 0.81
C PHE A 96 -0.34 -19.24 -0.17
N SER A 97 0.35 -20.02 -1.01
CA SER A 97 -0.28 -20.89 -2.02
C SER A 97 -1.18 -21.94 -1.37
N LYS A 98 -0.75 -22.54 -0.25
CA LYS A 98 -1.58 -23.48 0.52
C LYS A 98 -2.87 -22.83 1.03
N LEU A 99 -2.78 -21.66 1.67
CA LEU A 99 -3.93 -20.96 2.23
C LEU A 99 -4.89 -20.46 1.14
N TYR A 100 -4.36 -19.89 0.08
CA TYR A 100 -5.13 -19.40 -1.08
C TYR A 100 -5.94 -20.53 -1.71
N ASN A 101 -5.30 -21.66 -2.03
CA ASN A 101 -5.94 -22.79 -2.70
C ASN A 101 -6.92 -23.56 -1.80
N ALA A 102 -6.72 -23.51 -0.48
CA ALA A 102 -7.63 -24.12 0.48
C ALA A 102 -8.96 -23.35 0.62
N GLY A 103 -9.11 -22.18 -0.02
CA GLY A 103 -10.32 -21.36 0.05
C GLY A 103 -10.65 -20.90 1.47
N SER A 104 -9.67 -20.90 2.37
CA SER A 104 -9.86 -20.73 3.81
C SER A 104 -9.82 -19.25 4.21
N TRP A 105 -10.69 -18.44 3.60
CA TRP A 105 -10.77 -16.98 3.77
C TRP A 105 -12.13 -16.42 3.40
#